data_AF-A0A5D0PSS7-F1
#
_entry.id   AF-A0A5D0PSS7-F1
#
_cell.length_a   1.000
_cell.length_b   1.000
_cell.length_c   1.000
_cell.angle_alpha   90.00
_cell.angle_beta   90.00
_cell.angle_gamma   90.00
#
_symmetry.space_group_name_H-M   'P 1'
#
loop_
_entity.id
_entity.type
_entity.pdbx_description
1 polymer ?
#
loop_
_entity_poly.entity_id
_entity_poly.type
_entity_poly.pdbx_seq_one_letter_code
_entity_poly.pdbx_strand_id
1 'polypeptide(L)'
;MRSSSPPRGRPLARAVAPLACLSVLLAGCGTAQQTAGTLPRQTSSATATPGTPTSTTEVDVERPGMEPAVVTAVRYAAHATYDRLVVDLKGDIPGYSVRWVDEFVQDGSGKPLGVHGGAYLQLTLFPANAHDDQGRPTWAGGPVYQAGLDNLTGVVRTGDFEGRVGIGLVLGKRAPFQLTEKGSPSRLVLDVAH
;
A
#
# COMPACT_ATOMS: atom_id res chain seq x y z
N MET A 1 44.47 29.39 -18.96
CA MET A 1 44.08 30.81 -19.16
C MET A 1 42.69 30.79 -19.81
N ARG A 2 41.58 31.29 -19.25
CA ARG A 2 41.32 32.25 -18.17
C ARG A 2 40.01 31.84 -17.46
N SER A 3 40.00 31.96 -16.13
CA SER A 3 38.80 32.02 -15.29
C SER A 3 37.88 33.17 -15.68
N SER A 4 36.56 33.05 -15.46
CA SER A 4 35.67 34.18 -15.13
C SER A 4 34.31 33.69 -14.58
N SER A 5 34.18 33.71 -13.25
CA SER A 5 32.93 34.05 -12.51
C SER A 5 33.19 35.42 -11.85
N PRO A 6 32.23 36.15 -11.19
CA PRO A 6 30.76 36.18 -11.17
C PRO A 6 30.22 37.63 -11.44
N PRO A 7 29.01 38.07 -10.99
CA PRO A 7 28.92 38.59 -9.62
C PRO A 7 27.64 38.24 -8.83
N ARG A 8 27.81 38.29 -7.51
CA ARG A 8 26.81 38.15 -6.44
C ARG A 8 25.96 39.42 -6.33
N GLY A 9 24.65 39.26 -6.21
CA GLY A 9 23.72 40.31 -5.77
C GLY A 9 23.06 39.96 -4.43
N ARG A 10 23.43 40.68 -3.37
CA ARG A 10 22.64 40.97 -2.15
C ARG A 10 23.03 42.41 -1.76
N PRO A 11 22.33 43.12 -0.86
CA PRO A 11 21.07 42.85 -0.16
C PRO A 11 20.09 44.04 -0.34
N LEU A 12 18.93 44.03 0.34
CA LEU A 12 18.42 45.24 1.01
C LEU A 12 17.31 44.84 1.99
N ALA A 13 17.61 45.13 3.26
CA ALA A 13 16.71 45.03 4.39
C ALA A 13 15.62 46.11 4.31
N ARG A 14 14.45 45.83 4.88
CA ARG A 14 13.54 46.87 5.37
C ARG A 14 13.05 46.52 6.77
N ALA A 15 13.05 47.55 7.60
CA ALA A 15 12.98 47.54 9.04
C ALA A 15 11.54 47.60 9.59
N VAL A 16 11.37 46.96 10.76
CA VAL A 16 10.67 47.35 12.01
C VAL A 16 9.84 48.65 12.01
N ALA A 17 8.56 48.60 12.46
CA ALA A 17 8.09 49.17 13.75
C ALA A 17 6.57 48.97 13.99
N PRO A 18 6.09 49.09 15.25
CA PRO A 18 4.86 48.47 15.77
C PRO A 18 3.68 49.44 15.89
N LEU A 19 2.46 48.92 16.09
CA LEU A 19 1.34 49.69 16.63
C LEU A 19 0.65 48.89 17.75
N ALA A 20 0.83 49.38 18.97
CA ALA A 20 0.05 48.98 20.13
C ALA A 20 -1.24 49.80 20.16
N CYS A 21 -2.40 49.14 20.31
CA CYS A 21 -3.64 49.81 20.69
C CYS A 21 -4.32 49.07 21.85
N LEU A 22 -4.18 49.73 22.99
CA LEU A 22 -5.00 49.83 24.19
C LEU A 22 -6.39 49.16 24.18
N SER A 23 -6.61 48.46 25.28
CA SER A 23 -7.78 47.75 25.81
C SER A 23 -9.09 48.55 25.97
N VAL A 24 -10.23 47.86 25.81
CA VAL A 24 -11.50 48.19 26.49
C VAL A 24 -12.14 46.90 27.01
N LEU A 25 -12.36 46.85 28.32
CA LEU A 25 -13.14 45.84 29.05
C LEU A 25 -14.63 46.16 28.92
N LEU A 26 -15.45 45.23 28.43
CA LEU A 26 -16.89 45.20 28.70
C LEU A 26 -17.22 43.97 29.55
N ALA A 27 -17.63 44.23 30.79
CA ALA A 27 -18.22 43.27 31.69
C ALA A 27 -19.63 42.91 31.19
N GLY A 28 -19.83 41.65 30.79
CA GLY A 28 -21.14 41.07 30.52
C GLY A 28 -21.41 39.94 31.49
N CYS A 29 -22.27 40.17 32.48
CA CYS A 29 -22.84 39.12 33.32
C CYS A 29 -23.79 38.26 32.46
N GLY A 30 -23.31 37.11 32.00
CA GLY A 30 -24.14 36.06 31.40
C GLY A 30 -24.19 34.85 32.32
N THR A 31 -25.31 34.61 32.97
CA THR A 31 -25.58 33.36 33.69
C THR A 31 -25.73 32.22 32.68
N ALA A 32 -24.65 31.48 32.43
CA ALA A 32 -24.69 30.27 31.62
C ALA A 32 -25.21 29.10 32.46
N GLN A 33 -26.41 28.64 32.10
CA GLN A 33 -27.09 27.48 32.64
C GLN A 33 -26.31 26.22 32.23
N GLN A 34 -25.68 25.54 33.19
CA GLN A 34 -25.05 24.23 32.97
C GLN A 34 -26.15 23.18 32.78
N THR A 35 -26.48 22.90 31.52
CA THR A 35 -27.17 21.66 31.17
C THR A 35 -26.12 20.56 31.12
N ALA A 36 -26.17 19.63 32.07
CA ALA A 36 -25.39 18.39 32.04
C ALA A 36 -25.84 17.58 30.81
N GLY A 37 -25.15 17.78 29.69
CA GLY A 37 -25.32 16.97 28.49
C GLY A 37 -24.68 15.60 28.73
N THR A 38 -25.52 14.56 28.77
CA THR A 38 -25.07 13.17 28.65
C THR A 38 -24.37 13.00 27.30
N LEU A 39 -23.04 13.01 27.30
CA LEU A 39 -22.24 12.69 26.11
C LEU A 39 -22.55 11.24 25.69
N PRO A 40 -22.88 10.98 24.41
CA PRO A 40 -23.03 9.62 23.94
C PRO A 40 -21.68 8.89 24.08
N ARG A 41 -21.70 7.76 24.77
CA ARG A 41 -20.57 6.84 24.92
C ARG A 41 -20.15 6.35 23.54
N GLN A 42 -19.08 6.90 22.99
CA GLN A 42 -18.46 6.39 21.77
C GLN A 42 -17.96 4.97 22.04
N THR A 43 -18.70 3.97 21.57
CA THR A 43 -18.23 2.60 21.48
C THR A 43 -17.10 2.58 20.44
N SER A 44 -15.86 2.61 20.90
CA SER A 44 -14.71 2.34 20.04
C SER A 44 -14.78 0.87 19.63
N SER A 45 -15.10 0.60 18.37
CA SER A 45 -14.98 -0.74 17.80
C SER A 45 -13.50 -1.14 17.81
N ALA A 46 -13.09 -1.97 18.76
CA ALA A 46 -11.77 -2.56 18.75
C ALA A 46 -11.64 -3.40 17.46
N THR A 47 -10.79 -2.95 16.54
CA THR A 47 -10.44 -3.74 15.37
C THR A 47 -9.59 -4.91 15.87
N ALA A 48 -10.13 -6.13 15.82
CA ALA A 48 -9.36 -7.31 16.17
C ALA A 48 -8.13 -7.41 15.25
N THR A 49 -6.94 -7.53 15.84
CA THR A 49 -5.73 -7.85 15.09
C THR A 49 -5.91 -9.25 14.50
N PRO A 50 -5.67 -9.44 13.18
CA PRO A 50 -5.70 -10.78 12.59
C PRO A 50 -4.75 -11.71 13.34
N GLY A 51 -5.20 -12.92 13.66
CA GLY A 51 -4.36 -13.96 14.22
C GLY A 51 -3.34 -14.47 13.20
N THR A 52 -2.39 -15.29 13.65
CA THR A 52 -1.40 -15.92 12.77
C THR A 52 -2.10 -16.75 11.67
N PRO A 53 -1.71 -16.60 10.40
CA PRO A 53 -2.23 -17.46 9.32
C PRO A 53 -1.99 -18.94 9.59
N THR A 54 -2.94 -19.80 9.20
CA THR A 54 -2.89 -21.26 9.45
C THR A 54 -3.12 -22.14 8.23
N SER A 55 -3.58 -21.58 7.11
CA SER A 55 -3.86 -22.33 5.87
C SER A 55 -2.71 -22.21 4.88
N THR A 56 -2.39 -23.28 4.16
CA THR A 56 -1.50 -23.23 2.97
C THR A 56 -2.27 -23.43 1.66
N THR A 57 -3.59 -23.56 1.76
CA THR A 57 -4.49 -23.86 0.63
C THR A 57 -4.50 -22.72 -0.35
N GLU A 58 -4.30 -23.05 -1.62
CA GLU A 58 -4.41 -22.13 -2.74
C GLU A 58 -5.83 -21.57 -2.89
N VAL A 59 -5.92 -20.35 -3.43
CA VAL A 59 -7.19 -19.62 -3.53
C VAL A 59 -7.45 -19.28 -4.99
N ASP A 60 -8.72 -19.36 -5.38
CA ASP A 60 -9.21 -18.91 -6.68
C ASP A 60 -10.57 -18.24 -6.50
N VAL A 61 -10.67 -16.98 -6.89
CA VAL A 61 -11.86 -16.15 -6.76
C VAL A 61 -12.17 -15.56 -8.12
N GLU A 62 -13.22 -16.03 -8.76
CA GLU A 62 -13.70 -15.50 -10.03
C GLU A 62 -14.76 -14.42 -9.83
N ARG A 63 -14.66 -13.33 -10.60
CA ARG A 63 -15.65 -12.24 -10.63
C ARG A 63 -15.88 -11.81 -12.09
N PRO A 64 -16.79 -12.48 -12.83
CA PRO A 64 -17.04 -12.16 -14.23
C PRO A 64 -17.72 -10.81 -14.40
N GLY A 65 -17.47 -10.14 -15.53
CA GLY A 65 -18.15 -8.88 -15.90
C GLY A 65 -17.72 -7.64 -15.10
N MET A 66 -16.59 -7.73 -14.38
CA MET A 66 -16.01 -6.59 -13.66
C MET A 66 -15.23 -5.69 -14.62
N GLU A 67 -15.23 -4.38 -14.35
CA GLU A 67 -14.25 -3.48 -14.93
C GLU A 67 -12.85 -3.76 -14.36
N PRO A 68 -11.76 -3.62 -15.15
CA PRO A 68 -10.42 -3.84 -14.65
C PRO A 68 -10.06 -2.91 -13.48
N ALA A 69 -9.63 -3.49 -12.36
CA ALA A 69 -9.06 -2.72 -11.26
C ALA A 69 -7.65 -2.24 -11.63
N VAL A 70 -7.24 -1.08 -11.10
CA VAL A 70 -5.88 -0.56 -11.31
C VAL A 70 -5.06 -0.75 -10.03
N VAL A 71 -3.96 -1.50 -10.12
CA VAL A 71 -2.98 -1.63 -9.05
C VAL A 71 -2.19 -0.34 -8.94
N THR A 72 -2.26 0.31 -7.78
CA THR A 72 -1.64 1.62 -7.55
C THR A 72 -0.43 1.55 -6.64
N ALA A 73 -0.36 0.55 -5.75
CA ALA A 73 0.80 0.29 -4.95
C ALA A 73 0.82 -1.16 -4.45
N VAL A 74 2.03 -1.68 -4.23
CA VAL A 74 2.27 -2.89 -3.45
C VAL A 74 3.19 -2.53 -2.29
N ARG A 75 2.72 -2.75 -1.06
CA ARG A 75 3.41 -2.41 0.18
C ARG A 75 3.59 -3.65 1.03
N TYR A 76 4.57 -3.63 1.92
CA TYR A 76 4.81 -4.73 2.83
C TYR A 76 5.31 -4.25 4.18
N ALA A 77 5.05 -5.03 5.23
CA ALA A 77 5.51 -4.78 6.59
C ALA A 77 5.55 -6.06 7.41
N ALA A 78 6.51 -6.15 8.34
CA ALA A 78 6.54 -7.21 9.33
C ALA A 78 5.50 -6.97 10.44
N HIS A 79 4.87 -8.04 10.88
CA HIS A 79 4.05 -8.11 12.09
C HIS A 79 4.60 -9.18 13.04
N ALA A 80 4.02 -9.31 14.23
CA ALA A 80 4.57 -10.18 15.28
C ALA A 80 4.68 -11.67 14.90
N THR A 81 3.79 -12.17 14.03
CA THR A 81 3.72 -13.60 13.66
C THR A 81 3.53 -13.83 12.16
N TYR A 82 3.57 -12.77 11.35
CA TYR A 82 3.40 -12.82 9.91
C TYR A 82 4.02 -11.60 9.25
N ASP A 83 4.35 -11.73 7.97
CA ASP A 83 4.63 -10.63 7.07
C ASP A 83 3.39 -10.32 6.26
N ARG A 84 3.11 -9.03 6.09
CA ARG A 84 1.96 -8.56 5.34
C ARG A 84 2.40 -7.98 4.01
N LEU A 85 1.74 -8.38 2.94
CA LEU A 85 1.70 -7.68 1.66
C LEU A 85 0.32 -7.04 1.48
N VAL A 86 0.29 -5.78 1.04
CA VAL A 86 -0.94 -5.05 0.72
C VAL A 86 -0.87 -4.57 -0.72
N VAL A 87 -1.87 -4.93 -1.50
CA VAL A 87 -2.10 -4.38 -2.84
C VAL A 87 -3.18 -3.32 -2.76
N ASP A 88 -2.81 -2.07 -3.04
CA ASP A 88 -3.74 -0.94 -3.08
C ASP A 88 -4.34 -0.82 -4.49
N LEU A 89 -5.67 -0.77 -4.56
CA LEU A 89 -6.44 -0.82 -5.79
C LEU A 89 -7.26 0.45 -5.98
N LYS A 90 -7.30 0.95 -7.21
CA LYS A 90 -8.33 1.87 -7.69
C LYS A 90 -9.39 1.05 -8.43
N GLY A 91 -10.65 1.23 -8.05
CA GLY A 91 -11.77 0.40 -8.49
C GLY A 91 -12.16 -0.65 -7.45
N ASP A 92 -13.06 -1.54 -7.83
CA ASP A 92 -13.48 -2.66 -6.98
C ASP A 92 -12.37 -3.73 -6.91
N ILE A 93 -12.46 -4.63 -5.92
CA ILE A 93 -11.53 -5.75 -5.83
C ILE A 93 -11.86 -6.73 -6.96
N PRO A 94 -10.91 -7.02 -7.88
CA PRO A 94 -11.15 -7.90 -9.01
C PRO A 94 -11.19 -9.37 -8.55
N GLY A 95 -11.39 -10.29 -9.49
CA GLY A 95 -11.03 -11.69 -9.25
C GLY A 95 -9.53 -11.83 -8.99
N TYR A 96 -9.15 -12.92 -8.31
CA TYR A 96 -7.74 -13.21 -8.04
C TYR A 96 -7.50 -14.68 -7.75
N SER A 97 -6.26 -15.11 -7.93
CA SER A 97 -5.78 -16.41 -7.51
C SER A 97 -4.48 -16.31 -6.74
N VAL A 98 -4.27 -17.24 -5.81
CA VAL A 98 -3.03 -17.38 -5.04
C VAL A 98 -2.56 -18.82 -5.14
N ARG A 99 -1.40 -19.02 -5.77
CA ARG A 99 -0.85 -20.35 -6.13
C ARG A 99 0.58 -20.49 -5.64
N TRP A 100 0.95 -21.67 -5.17
CA TRP A 100 2.35 -22.02 -4.97
C TRP A 100 2.96 -22.40 -6.31
N VAL A 101 4.15 -21.88 -6.62
CA VAL A 101 4.84 -22.15 -7.87
C VAL A 101 6.29 -22.55 -7.62
N ASP A 102 6.88 -23.27 -8.57
CA ASP A 102 8.29 -23.67 -8.48
C ASP A 102 9.23 -22.53 -8.88
N GLU A 103 8.77 -21.64 -9.77
CA GLU A 103 9.48 -20.43 -10.19
C GLU A 103 8.50 -19.37 -10.70
N PHE A 104 8.92 -18.10 -10.71
CA PHE A 104 8.18 -17.05 -11.40
C PHE A 104 8.64 -16.91 -12.85
N VAL A 105 7.67 -16.81 -13.76
CA VAL A 105 7.89 -16.56 -15.18
C VAL A 105 7.36 -15.19 -15.57
N GLN A 106 7.96 -14.57 -16.60
CA GLN A 106 7.47 -13.33 -17.20
C GLN A 106 6.28 -13.61 -18.09
N ASP A 107 5.20 -12.87 -17.90
CA ASP A 107 4.05 -12.91 -18.80
C ASP A 107 4.44 -12.56 -20.24
N GLY A 108 3.74 -13.17 -21.20
CA GLY A 108 4.00 -13.05 -22.63
C GLY A 108 5.20 -13.85 -23.15
N SER A 109 6.35 -13.82 -22.45
CA SER A 109 7.56 -14.53 -22.89
C SER A 109 7.72 -15.94 -22.31
N GLY A 110 7.15 -16.20 -21.13
CA GLY A 110 7.31 -17.45 -20.38
C GLY A 110 8.70 -17.67 -19.78
N LYS A 111 9.60 -16.68 -19.86
CA LYS A 111 10.98 -16.82 -19.35
C LYS A 111 11.03 -16.70 -17.82
N PRO A 112 11.82 -17.53 -17.13
CA PRO A 112 12.05 -17.37 -15.69
C PRO A 112 12.59 -15.99 -15.31
N LEU A 113 12.16 -15.48 -14.15
CA LEU A 113 12.60 -14.20 -13.60
C LEU A 113 13.92 -14.28 -12.80
N GLY A 114 14.41 -15.48 -12.50
CA GLY A 114 15.73 -15.67 -11.88
C GLY A 114 15.85 -15.16 -10.45
N VAL A 115 14.77 -15.26 -9.66
CA VAL A 115 14.79 -14.94 -8.22
C VAL A 115 15.07 -16.18 -7.39
N HIS A 116 15.64 -15.98 -6.19
CA HIS A 116 16.00 -17.06 -5.29
C HIS A 116 15.30 -16.90 -3.93
N GLY A 117 14.63 -17.95 -3.48
CA GLY A 117 14.00 -18.08 -2.17
C GLY A 117 13.79 -19.55 -1.82
N GLY A 118 13.30 -19.82 -0.61
CA GLY A 118 12.91 -21.16 -0.18
C GLY A 118 11.49 -21.57 -0.60
N ALA A 119 10.63 -20.63 -0.99
CA ALA A 119 9.34 -20.88 -1.61
C ALA A 119 8.84 -19.67 -2.42
N TYR A 120 7.91 -19.91 -3.35
CA TYR A 120 7.33 -18.88 -4.21
C TYR A 120 5.80 -18.94 -4.18
N LEU A 121 5.17 -17.82 -3.84
CA LEU A 121 3.71 -17.67 -3.81
C LEU A 121 3.30 -16.62 -4.83
N GLN A 122 2.58 -17.05 -5.87
CA GLN A 122 2.08 -16.20 -6.94
C GLN A 122 0.68 -15.68 -6.60
N LEU A 123 0.51 -14.37 -6.55
CA LEU A 123 -0.80 -13.69 -6.56
C LEU A 123 -1.06 -13.15 -7.98
N THR A 124 -2.20 -13.50 -8.58
CA THR A 124 -2.61 -12.96 -9.88
C THR A 124 -3.98 -12.31 -9.76
N LEU A 125 -4.10 -11.05 -10.17
CA LEU A 125 -5.36 -10.29 -10.19
C LEU A 125 -5.94 -10.25 -11.60
N PHE A 126 -7.26 -10.42 -11.74
CA PHE A 126 -7.96 -10.40 -13.03
C PHE A 126 -9.48 -10.09 -12.88
N PRO A 127 -10.07 -9.21 -13.71
CA PRO A 127 -9.39 -8.29 -14.62
C PRO A 127 -8.68 -7.16 -13.84
N ALA A 128 -7.43 -6.88 -14.18
CA ALA A 128 -6.64 -5.82 -13.54
C ALA A 128 -5.54 -5.27 -14.47
N ASN A 129 -5.13 -4.03 -14.23
CA ASN A 129 -4.00 -3.37 -14.88
C ASN A 129 -3.04 -2.80 -13.82
N ALA A 130 -1.74 -2.73 -14.13
CA ALA A 130 -0.75 -1.98 -13.36
C ALA A 130 -0.15 -0.81 -14.18
N HIS A 131 -0.91 -0.33 -15.17
CA HIS A 131 -0.64 0.82 -16.01
C HIS A 131 -1.88 1.70 -16.20
N ASP A 132 -1.67 2.96 -16.60
CA ASP A 132 -2.73 3.89 -16.99
C ASP A 132 -3.06 3.79 -18.49
N ASP A 133 -4.05 4.57 -18.94
CA ASP A 133 -4.51 4.56 -20.34
C ASP A 133 -3.42 4.99 -21.34
N GLN A 134 -2.34 5.62 -20.87
CA GLN A 134 -1.18 5.98 -21.68
C GLN A 134 -0.06 4.91 -21.62
N GLY A 135 -0.32 3.77 -20.97
CA GLY A 135 0.62 2.68 -20.79
C GLY A 135 1.70 2.94 -19.74
N ARG A 136 1.57 4.01 -18.94
CA ARG A 136 2.55 4.34 -17.90
C ARG A 136 2.27 3.49 -16.65
N PRO A 137 3.29 2.89 -16.03
CA PRO A 137 3.09 2.11 -14.80
C PRO A 137 2.43 2.94 -13.69
N THR A 138 1.34 2.44 -13.11
CA THR A 138 0.63 3.06 -11.98
C THR A 138 1.20 2.62 -10.64
N TRP A 139 1.98 1.55 -10.64
CA TRP A 139 2.73 1.07 -9.51
C TRP A 139 4.22 0.99 -9.88
N ALA A 140 5.03 1.72 -9.12
CA ALA A 140 6.48 1.69 -9.22
C ALA A 140 7.04 0.48 -8.45
N GLY A 141 7.45 -0.55 -9.19
CA GLY A 141 8.10 -1.75 -8.69
C GLY A 141 8.56 -2.58 -9.87
N GLY A 142 9.85 -2.57 -10.18
CA GLY A 142 10.40 -3.25 -11.37
C GLY A 142 11.35 -4.37 -10.99
N PRO A 143 11.41 -5.44 -11.80
CA PRO A 143 10.55 -6.59 -11.57
C PRO A 143 10.70 -7.18 -10.16
N VAL A 144 11.78 -6.91 -9.41
CA VAL A 144 12.05 -7.46 -8.07
C VAL A 144 12.40 -6.34 -7.11
N TYR A 145 11.79 -6.35 -5.93
CA TYR A 145 12.12 -5.46 -4.83
C TYR A 145 12.41 -6.29 -3.57
N GLN A 146 13.48 -5.92 -2.87
CA GLN A 146 13.92 -6.59 -1.66
C GLN A 146 13.03 -6.14 -0.50
N ALA A 147 12.27 -7.08 0.04
CA ALA A 147 11.41 -6.82 1.20
C ALA A 147 12.20 -6.99 2.51
N GLY A 148 13.06 -8.01 2.58
CA GLY A 148 13.95 -8.24 3.72
C GLY A 148 13.22 -8.42 5.05
N LEU A 149 11.99 -8.95 5.02
CA LEU A 149 11.23 -9.29 6.22
C LEU A 149 11.55 -10.74 6.65
N ASP A 150 10.92 -11.20 7.73
CA ASP A 150 11.26 -12.46 8.39
C ASP A 150 11.09 -13.68 7.48
N ASN A 151 9.99 -13.74 6.73
CA ASN A 151 9.75 -14.75 5.69
C ASN A 151 9.56 -14.12 4.30
N LEU A 152 8.96 -12.93 4.18
CA LEU A 152 8.83 -12.22 2.91
C LEU A 152 10.14 -11.50 2.56
N THR A 153 11.01 -12.21 1.84
CA THR A 153 12.36 -11.72 1.50
C THR A 153 12.37 -10.79 0.30
N GLY A 154 11.47 -11.01 -0.66
CA GLY A 154 11.36 -10.21 -1.86
C GLY A 154 9.96 -10.29 -2.45
N VAL A 155 9.65 -9.36 -3.33
CA VAL A 155 8.39 -9.37 -4.05
C VAL A 155 8.67 -8.94 -5.49
N VAL A 156 7.87 -9.48 -6.41
CA VAL A 156 8.15 -9.48 -7.84
C VAL A 156 6.91 -9.07 -8.62
N ARG A 157 7.03 -8.16 -9.57
CA ARG A 157 5.99 -7.97 -10.60
C ARG A 157 6.25 -8.96 -11.73
N THR A 158 5.42 -10.00 -11.81
CA THR A 158 5.60 -11.08 -12.80
C THR A 158 4.95 -10.76 -14.14
N GLY A 159 3.97 -9.84 -14.15
CA GLY A 159 3.36 -9.36 -15.38
C GLY A 159 2.28 -8.31 -15.17
N ASP A 160 1.92 -7.68 -16.28
CA ASP A 160 0.84 -6.69 -16.45
C ASP A 160 0.42 -6.75 -17.92
N PHE A 161 -0.34 -7.80 -18.27
CA PHE A 161 -0.64 -8.16 -19.66
C PHE A 161 -2.02 -8.82 -19.75
N GLU A 162 -2.75 -8.57 -20.85
CA GLU A 162 -4.09 -9.16 -21.11
C GLU A 162 -5.10 -9.01 -19.96
N GLY A 163 -5.04 -7.89 -19.22
CA GLY A 163 -5.91 -7.64 -18.07
C GLY A 163 -5.58 -8.52 -16.86
N ARG A 164 -4.33 -8.99 -16.75
CA ARG A 164 -3.81 -9.72 -15.60
C ARG A 164 -2.61 -8.99 -15.02
N VAL A 165 -2.60 -8.85 -13.70
CA VAL A 165 -1.43 -8.37 -12.95
C VAL A 165 -0.93 -9.47 -12.04
N GLY A 166 0.33 -9.84 -12.23
CA GLY A 166 1.00 -10.86 -11.44
C GLY A 166 1.97 -10.26 -10.41
N ILE A 167 1.87 -10.74 -9.18
CA ILE A 167 2.66 -10.32 -8.02
C ILE A 167 3.20 -11.58 -7.34
N GLY A 168 4.50 -11.83 -7.46
CA GLY A 168 5.18 -12.96 -6.83
C GLY A 168 5.75 -12.58 -5.47
N LEU A 169 5.54 -13.40 -4.45
CA LEU A 169 6.18 -13.27 -3.13
C LEU A 169 7.33 -14.30 -3.06
N VAL A 170 8.56 -13.80 -2.89
CA VAL A 170 9.74 -14.62 -2.63
C VAL A 170 9.85 -14.84 -1.13
N LEU A 171 9.69 -16.10 -0.71
CA LEU A 171 9.68 -16.46 0.70
C LEU A 171 10.95 -17.18 1.11
N GLY A 172 11.37 -17.00 2.37
CA GLY A 172 12.45 -17.78 2.97
C GLY A 172 12.06 -19.26 3.18
N LYS A 173 10.77 -19.53 3.43
CA LYS A 173 10.19 -20.86 3.55
C LYS A 173 8.70 -20.85 3.18
N ARG A 174 8.19 -22.00 2.73
CA ARG A 174 6.74 -22.20 2.55
C ARG A 174 6.06 -22.08 3.91
N ALA A 175 5.03 -21.25 4.00
CA ALA A 175 4.33 -20.96 5.24
C ALA A 175 2.83 -20.76 5.00
N PRO A 176 2.01 -20.92 6.04
CA PRO A 176 0.60 -20.54 5.97
C PRO A 176 0.39 -19.09 5.55
N PHE A 177 -0.70 -18.83 4.84
CA PHE A 177 -1.13 -17.49 4.46
C PHE A 177 -2.64 -17.29 4.63
N GLN A 178 -3.06 -16.03 4.64
CA GLN A 178 -4.45 -15.61 4.70
C GLN A 178 -4.67 -14.39 3.82
N LEU A 179 -5.83 -14.31 3.16
CA LEU A 179 -6.27 -13.13 2.44
C LEU A 179 -7.35 -12.36 3.22
N THR A 180 -7.31 -11.04 3.12
CA THR A 180 -8.36 -10.14 3.58
C THR A 180 -8.64 -9.07 2.53
N GLU A 181 -9.88 -9.02 2.06
CA GLU A 181 -10.39 -7.93 1.23
C GLU A 181 -10.82 -6.75 2.13
N LYS A 182 -10.43 -5.52 1.78
CA LYS A 182 -10.86 -4.31 2.48
C LYS A 182 -11.38 -3.28 1.48
N GLY A 183 -12.54 -2.70 1.74
CA GLY A 183 -13.08 -1.57 0.98
C GLY A 183 -12.61 -0.20 1.50
N SER A 184 -12.81 0.84 0.70
CA SER A 184 -12.70 2.26 1.06
C SER A 184 -11.36 2.70 1.70
N PRO A 185 -10.23 2.80 0.95
CA PRO A 185 -10.02 2.34 -0.42
C PRO A 185 -9.84 0.82 -0.51
N SER A 186 -10.13 0.28 -1.70
CA SER A 186 -9.99 -1.14 -2.04
C SER A 186 -8.56 -1.63 -1.85
N ARG A 187 -8.40 -2.68 -1.05
CA ARG A 187 -7.12 -3.29 -0.71
C ARG A 187 -7.28 -4.79 -0.64
N LEU A 188 -6.38 -5.50 -1.30
CA LEU A 188 -6.19 -6.93 -1.07
C LEU A 188 -4.98 -7.10 -0.15
N VAL A 189 -5.20 -7.72 1.01
CA VAL A 189 -4.17 -7.96 2.01
C VAL A 189 -3.84 -9.44 2.01
N LEU A 190 -2.55 -9.78 1.89
CA LEU A 190 -2.03 -11.14 1.95
C LEU A 190 -1.04 -11.21 3.12
N ASP A 191 -1.41 -11.95 4.16
CA ASP A 191 -0.58 -12.18 5.34
C ASP A 191 0.06 -13.57 5.23
N VAL A 192 1.37 -13.67 5.45
CA VAL A 192 2.15 -14.92 5.37
C VAL A 192 2.89 -15.14 6.68
N ALA A 193 2.69 -16.27 7.35
CA ALA A 193 3.33 -16.57 8.62
C ALA A 193 4.87 -16.66 8.49
N HIS A 194 5.59 -16.36 9.57
CA HIS A 194 7.05 -16.44 9.67
C HIS A 194 7.52 -17.22 10.90
#